data_AF-A0A443YZF0-F1
#
_entry.id   AF-A0A443YZF0-F1
#
_cell.length_a   1.000
_cell.length_b   1.000
_cell.length_c   1.000
_cell.angle_alpha   90.00
_cell.angle_beta   90.00
_cell.angle_gamma   90.00
#
_symmetry.space_group_name_H-M   'P 1'
#
loop_
_entity.id
_entity.type
_entity.pdbx_description
1 polymer ?
#
loop_
_entity_poly.entity_id
_entity_poly.type
_entity_poly.pdbx_seq_one_letter_code
_entity_poly.pdbx_strand_id
1 'polypeptide(L)'
;MSVPAIQTALQQMQAMKTEVAAPAAQVNLNVQPGVQTGGFAGELKNSIDRINALQQTAAANTTAFQLGDPNVSLNQVMVDKQKAGLAFEMGVQVRNKLVSAYKDIMNMQV
;
A
#
# COMPACT_ATOMS: atom_id res chain seq x y z
N MET A 1 -58.53 27.44 8.37
CA MET A 1 -57.34 27.13 9.19
C MET A 1 -56.82 25.76 8.76
N SER A 2 -55.48 25.64 8.70
CA SER A 2 -54.68 24.40 8.66
C SER A 2 -54.93 23.36 7.55
N VAL A 3 -54.72 23.72 6.28
CA VAL A 3 -54.49 22.72 5.20
C VAL A 3 -53.31 23.02 4.25
N PRO A 4 -52.75 24.25 4.10
CA PRO A 4 -51.61 24.44 3.18
C PRO A 4 -50.23 24.07 3.77
N ALA A 5 -50.07 24.01 5.10
CA ALA A 5 -48.77 23.79 5.73
C ALA A 5 -48.26 22.33 5.63
N ILE A 6 -49.16 21.35 5.54
CA ILE A 6 -48.79 19.92 5.41
C ILE A 6 -48.26 19.64 3.99
N GLN A 7 -48.78 20.35 2.98
CA GLN A 7 -48.32 20.23 1.60
C GLN A 7 -46.88 20.75 1.44
N THR A 8 -46.56 21.88 2.08
CA THR A 8 -45.22 22.49 2.04
C THR A 8 -44.19 21.65 2.82
N ALA A 9 -44.60 21.03 3.93
CA ALA A 9 -43.74 20.12 4.70
C ALA A 9 -43.42 18.81 3.94
N LEU A 10 -44.39 18.27 3.18
CA LEU A 10 -44.17 17.10 2.33
C LEU A 10 -43.27 17.40 1.12
N GLN A 11 -43.32 18.63 0.58
CA GLN A 11 -42.44 19.08 -0.49
C GLN A 11 -41.01 19.34 0.00
N GLN A 12 -40.83 19.91 1.20
CA GLN A 12 -39.52 20.08 1.82
C GLN A 12 -38.89 18.75 2.24
N MET A 13 -39.67 17.80 2.74
CA MET A 13 -39.16 16.44 3.00
C MET A 13 -38.80 15.70 1.72
N GLN A 14 -39.42 15.99 0.57
CA GLN A 14 -39.05 15.39 -0.73
C GLN A 14 -37.75 15.98 -1.29
N ALA A 15 -37.51 17.28 -1.14
CA ALA A 15 -36.27 17.93 -1.58
C ALA A 15 -35.03 17.47 -0.78
N MET A 16 -35.18 17.17 0.52
CA MET A 16 -34.11 16.60 1.33
C MET A 16 -33.74 15.16 0.96
N LYS A 17 -34.65 14.37 0.36
CA LYS A 17 -34.34 12.99 -0.10
C LYS A 17 -33.48 12.99 -1.36
N THR A 18 -33.51 14.08 -2.13
CA THR A 18 -32.76 14.23 -3.38
C THR A 18 -31.32 14.68 -3.15
N GLU A 19 -30.97 15.19 -1.95
CA GLU A 19 -29.59 15.56 -1.59
C GLU A 19 -28.83 14.38 -0.95
N VAL A 20 -29.54 13.39 -0.38
CA VAL A 20 -28.95 12.09 0.04
C VAL A 20 -28.86 11.09 -1.11
N ALA A 21 -29.49 11.38 -2.25
CA ALA A 21 -29.26 10.71 -3.52
C ALA A 21 -28.13 11.40 -4.30
N ALA A 22 -27.06 11.80 -3.62
CA ALA A 22 -25.76 11.88 -4.28
C ALA A 22 -25.55 10.54 -5.01
N PRO A 23 -25.06 10.52 -6.25
CA PRO A 23 -24.51 9.29 -6.77
C PRO A 23 -23.45 8.89 -5.76
N ALA A 24 -23.72 7.83 -4.99
CA ALA A 24 -22.67 7.08 -4.36
C ALA A 24 -21.66 6.90 -5.47
N ALA A 25 -20.52 7.58 -5.36
CA ALA A 25 -19.41 7.39 -6.25
C ALA A 25 -19.16 5.89 -6.13
N GLN A 26 -19.69 5.15 -7.09
CA GLN A 26 -19.35 3.77 -7.31
C GLN A 26 -17.87 3.90 -7.62
N VAL A 27 -17.05 3.75 -6.57
CA VAL A 27 -15.66 3.38 -6.73
C VAL A 27 -15.78 2.03 -7.39
N ASN A 28 -15.85 2.09 -8.72
CA ASN A 28 -15.75 0.96 -9.59
C ASN A 28 -14.30 0.55 -9.41
N LEU A 29 -14.05 -0.19 -8.33
CA LEU A 29 -12.93 -1.09 -8.23
C LEU A 29 -13.24 -2.17 -9.27
N ASN A 30 -13.08 -1.78 -10.53
CA ASN A 30 -12.80 -2.69 -11.61
C ASN A 30 -11.45 -3.30 -11.23
N VAL A 31 -11.49 -4.24 -10.28
CA VAL A 31 -10.49 -5.27 -10.11
C VAL A 31 -10.68 -6.15 -11.33
N GLN A 32 -10.29 -5.58 -12.47
CA GLN A 32 -9.97 -6.35 -13.65
C GLN A 32 -8.99 -7.40 -13.11
N PRO A 33 -9.25 -8.70 -13.27
CA PRO A 33 -8.20 -9.70 -13.20
C PRO A 33 -7.32 -9.50 -14.44
N GLY A 34 -6.77 -8.30 -14.60
CA GLY A 34 -5.55 -8.08 -15.32
C GLY A 34 -4.54 -8.83 -14.50
N VAL A 35 -4.24 -10.05 -14.93
CA VAL A 35 -2.98 -10.70 -14.66
C VAL A 35 -1.93 -9.67 -15.06
N GLN A 36 -1.53 -8.85 -14.08
CA GLN A 36 -0.40 -7.96 -14.24
C GLN A 36 0.73 -8.87 -14.68
N THR A 37 1.35 -8.53 -15.80
CA THR A 37 2.37 -9.30 -16.52
C THR A 37 3.64 -9.42 -15.68
N GLY A 38 3.51 -10.18 -14.59
CA GLY A 38 4.42 -10.24 -13.46
C GLY A 38 3.67 -10.94 -12.33
N GLY A 39 3.49 -12.26 -12.43
CA GLY A 39 2.90 -13.04 -11.33
C GLY A 39 3.68 -12.88 -10.03
N PHE A 40 3.22 -13.52 -8.95
CA PHE A 40 3.84 -13.40 -7.63
C PHE A 40 5.38 -13.50 -7.62
N ALA A 41 5.97 -14.38 -8.45
CA ALA A 41 7.42 -14.51 -8.58
C ALA A 41 8.12 -13.25 -9.13
N GLY A 42 7.48 -12.56 -10.08
CA GLY A 42 7.96 -11.29 -10.63
C GLY A 42 7.90 -10.17 -9.58
N GLU A 43 6.79 -10.06 -8.86
CA GLU A 43 6.67 -9.08 -7.76
C GLU A 43 7.60 -9.38 -6.59
N LEU A 44 7.83 -10.65 -6.28
CA LEU A 44 8.83 -11.06 -5.29
C LEU A 44 10.23 -10.62 -5.72
N LYS A 45 10.60 -10.84 -6.99
CA LYS A 45 11.88 -10.37 -7.52
C LYS A 45 12.00 -8.85 -7.45
N ASN A 46 10.98 -8.12 -7.90
CA ASN A 46 10.93 -6.67 -7.82
C ASN A 46 11.09 -6.18 -6.37
N SER A 47 10.47 -6.88 -5.41
CA SER A 47 10.56 -6.56 -3.99
C SER A 47 11.97 -6.78 -3.43
N ILE A 48 12.65 -7.87 -3.82
CA ILE A 48 14.04 -8.13 -3.44
C ILE A 48 14.97 -7.07 -4.04
N ASP A 49 14.77 -6.71 -5.30
CA ASP A 49 15.55 -5.66 -5.96
C ASP A 49 15.34 -4.29 -5.29
N ARG A 50 14.11 -3.98 -4.83
CA ARG A 50 13.81 -2.78 -4.02
C ARG A 50 14.53 -2.81 -2.66
N ILE A 51 14.55 -3.94 -1.96
CA ILE A 51 15.29 -4.07 -0.68
C ILE A 51 16.79 -3.80 -0.91
N ASN A 52 17.35 -4.34 -1.99
CA ASN A 52 18.75 -4.11 -2.34
C ASN A 52 19.03 -2.62 -2.63
N ALA A 53 18.15 -1.97 -3.40
CA ALA A 53 18.25 -0.54 -3.67
C ALA A 53 18.18 0.31 -2.40
N LEU A 54 17.29 -0.02 -1.45
CA LEU A 54 17.21 0.67 -0.16
C LEU A 54 18.50 0.52 0.65
N GLN A 55 19.10 -0.68 0.68
CA GLN A 55 20.39 -0.89 1.35
C GLN A 55 21.52 -0.08 0.71
N GLN A 56 21.61 -0.07 -0.63
CA GLN A 56 22.64 0.70 -1.34
C GLN A 56 22.48 2.20 -1.08
N THR A 57 21.26 2.74 -1.16
CA THR A 57 20.98 4.15 -0.87
C THR A 57 21.35 4.51 0.56
N ALA A 58 20.97 3.68 1.55
CA ALA A 58 21.33 3.91 2.94
C ALA A 58 22.85 3.90 3.16
N ALA A 59 23.58 2.99 2.50
CA ALA A 59 25.04 2.94 2.54
C ALA A 59 25.67 4.19 1.90
N ALA A 60 25.23 4.56 0.70
CA ALA A 60 25.71 5.75 -0.02
C ALA A 60 25.48 7.03 0.79
N ASN A 61 24.28 7.22 1.35
CA ASN A 61 23.96 8.37 2.18
C ASN A 61 24.78 8.37 3.48
N THR A 62 25.05 7.20 4.06
CA THR A 62 25.95 7.09 5.22
C THR A 62 27.36 7.58 4.88
N THR A 63 27.90 7.14 3.75
CA THR A 63 29.23 7.55 3.29
C THR A 63 29.27 9.03 2.95
N ALA A 64 28.29 9.55 2.20
CA ALA A 64 28.20 10.97 1.86
C ALA A 64 28.14 11.86 3.11
N PHE A 65 27.36 11.46 4.12
CA PHE A 65 27.31 12.16 5.40
C PHE A 65 28.65 12.12 6.14
N GLN A 66 29.34 10.97 6.17
CA GLN A 66 30.66 10.85 6.80
C GLN A 66 31.72 11.72 6.10
N LEU A 67 31.58 11.93 4.78
CA LEU A 67 32.42 12.81 3.99
C LEU A 67 32.05 14.30 4.14
N GLY A 68 30.98 14.62 4.86
CA GLY A 68 30.55 15.99 5.13
C GLY A 68 29.74 16.62 4.00
N ASP A 69 29.07 15.82 3.16
CA ASP A 69 28.18 16.34 2.10
C ASP A 69 27.04 17.19 2.71
N PRO A 70 26.96 18.50 2.38
CA PRO A 70 25.93 19.38 2.92
C PRO A 70 24.50 19.03 2.45
N ASN A 71 24.35 18.22 1.41
CA ASN A 71 23.05 17.80 0.88
C ASN A 71 22.48 16.58 1.61
N VAL A 72 23.30 15.87 2.39
CA VAL A 72 22.87 14.68 3.12
C VAL A 72 22.83 14.99 4.60
N SER A 73 21.62 15.05 5.16
CA SER A 73 21.40 15.30 6.57
C SER A 73 21.38 14.00 7.39
N LEU A 74 21.83 14.06 8.65
CA LEU A 74 21.85 12.90 9.55
C LEU A 74 20.46 12.24 9.69
N ASN A 75 19.39 13.03 9.75
CA ASN A 75 18.03 12.51 9.82
C ASN A 75 17.67 11.65 8.59
N GLN A 76 18.11 12.07 7.40
CA GLN A 76 17.87 11.34 6.16
C GLN A 76 18.59 9.99 6.18
N VAL A 77 19.86 9.98 6.58
CA VAL A 77 20.65 8.73 6.73
C VAL A 77 19.96 7.77 7.71
N MET A 78 19.51 8.28 8.86
CA MET A 78 18.86 7.45 9.87
C MET A 78 17.54 6.87 9.38
N VAL A 79 16.72 7.66 8.69
CA VAL A 79 15.47 7.19 8.09
C VAL A 79 15.74 6.15 7.00
N ASP A 80 16.73 6.36 6.14
CA ASP A 80 17.07 5.42 5.08
C ASP A 80 17.59 4.10 5.64
N LYS A 81 18.40 4.14 6.71
CA LYS A 81 18.82 2.94 7.44
C LYS A 81 17.65 2.19 8.07
N GLN A 82 16.72 2.89 8.70
CA GLN A 82 15.52 2.28 9.29
C GLN A 82 14.63 1.64 8.21
N LYS A 83 14.42 2.32 7.08
CA LYS A 83 13.68 1.79 5.94
C LYS A 83 14.34 0.52 5.40
N ALA A 84 15.66 0.55 5.18
CA ALA A 84 16.40 -0.59 4.67
C ALA A 84 16.34 -1.79 5.64
N GLY A 85 16.49 -1.54 6.95
CA GLY A 85 16.40 -2.56 7.99
C GLY A 85 15.02 -3.21 8.05
N LEU A 86 13.95 -2.41 8.15
CA LEU A 86 12.58 -2.91 8.20
C LEU A 86 12.22 -3.67 6.91
N ALA A 87 12.58 -3.13 5.73
CA ALA A 87 12.30 -3.80 4.46
C ALA A 87 13.03 -5.15 4.36
N PHE A 88 14.26 -5.25 4.87
CA PHE A 88 15.00 -6.50 4.93
C PHE A 88 14.34 -7.52 5.87
N GLU A 89 13.95 -7.13 7.08
CA GLU A 89 13.26 -8.01 8.03
C GLU A 89 11.96 -8.57 7.43
N MET A 90 11.16 -7.72 6.81
CA MET A 90 9.96 -8.12 6.09
C MET A 90 10.29 -9.10 4.95
N GLY A 91 11.36 -8.84 4.19
CA GLY A 91 11.84 -9.74 3.15
C GLY A 91 12.24 -11.13 3.68
N VAL A 92 12.89 -11.19 4.84
CA VAL A 92 13.23 -12.47 5.50
C VAL A 92 11.98 -13.23 5.91
N GLN A 93 10.95 -12.54 6.44
CA GLN A 93 9.68 -13.18 6.77
C GLN A 93 9.01 -13.78 5.53
N VAL A 94 8.96 -13.05 4.42
CA VAL A 94 8.40 -13.54 3.15
C VAL A 94 9.20 -14.74 2.64
N ARG A 95 10.54 -14.67 2.66
CA ARG A 95 11.41 -15.80 2.30
C ARG A 95 11.09 -17.03 3.15
N ASN A 96 11.00 -16.87 4.47
CA ASN A 96 10.71 -17.98 5.37
C ASN A 96 9.32 -18.60 5.08
N LYS A 97 8.30 -17.77 4.86
CA LYS A 97 6.96 -18.24 4.47
C LYS A 97 6.98 -19.01 3.16
N LEU A 98 7.76 -18.59 2.18
CA LEU A 98 7.91 -19.30 0.90
C LEU A 98 8.60 -20.65 1.06
N VAL A 99 9.67 -20.71 1.86
CA VAL A 99 10.34 -21.98 2.16
C VAL A 99 9.40 -22.92 2.92
N SER A 100 8.62 -22.41 3.88
CA SER A 100 7.59 -23.19 4.57
C SER A 100 6.52 -23.70 3.61
N ALA A 101 5.95 -22.85 2.77
CA ALA A 101 4.92 -23.24 1.80
C ALA A 101 5.43 -24.34 0.84
N TYR A 102 6.69 -24.25 0.40
CA TYR A 102 7.31 -25.31 -0.40
C TYR A 102 7.45 -26.63 0.37
N LYS A 103 7.90 -26.56 1.63
CA LYS A 103 7.97 -27.75 2.51
C LYS A 103 6.59 -28.35 2.77
N ASP A 104 5.57 -27.53 2.95
CA ASP A 104 4.20 -27.96 3.20
C ASP A 104 3.64 -28.72 1.98
N ILE A 105 3.88 -28.23 0.77
CA ILE A 105 3.52 -28.92 -0.48
C ILE A 105 4.28 -30.26 -0.59
N MET A 106 5.57 -30.30 -0.24
CA MET A 106 6.34 -31.57 -0.23
C MET A 106 5.81 -32.59 0.78
N ASN A 107 5.31 -32.12 1.93
CA ASN A 107 4.79 -32.96 3.00
C ASN A 107 3.31 -33.30 2.85
N MET A 108 2.59 -32.66 1.93
CA MET A 108 1.27 -33.15 1.48
C MET A 108 1.50 -34.47 0.73
N GLN A 109 1.36 -35.57 1.46
CA GLN A 109 1.24 -36.90 0.86
C GLN A 109 0.04 -36.93 -0.09
N VAL A 110 0.26 -37.52 -1.27
CA VAL A 110 -0.79 -37.91 -2.22
C VAL A 110 -1.73 -38.93 -1.61
#